data_AF-A0A1N6M5T5-F1
#
_entry.id   AF-A0A1N6M5T5-F1
#
_cell.length_a   1.000
_cell.length_b   1.000
_cell.length_c   1.000
_cell.angle_alpha   90.00
_cell.angle_beta   90.00
_cell.angle_gamma   90.00
#
_symmetry.space_group_name_H-M   'P 1'
#
loop_
_entity.id
_entity.type
_entity.pdbx_description
1 polymer ?
#
loop_
_entity_poly.entity_id
_entity_poly.type
_entity_poly.pdbx_seq_one_letter_code
_entity_poly.pdbx_strand_id
1 'polypeptide(L)' 'MMSKLRMENIVAQGRKDFSDGVQLKDNPHLDPESRAAWFEGWQWGSHYSKKKQTVN' A
#
# COMPACT_ATOMS: atom_id res chain seq x y z
N MET A 1 13.47 5.46 14.20
CA MET A 1 13.49 5.71 12.75
C MET A 1 13.55 4.37 12.05
N MET A 2 12.63 4.10 11.13
CA MET A 2 12.57 2.83 10.41
C MET A 2 13.71 2.71 9.39
N SER A 3 14.21 1.49 9.14
CA SER A 3 15.21 1.28 8.09
C SER A 3 14.56 1.35 6.70
N LYS A 4 15.31 1.85 5.71
CA LYS A 4 14.83 1.98 4.32
C LYS A 4 14.21 0.68 3.77
N LEU A 5 14.89 -0.45 4.00
CA LEU A 5 14.41 -1.77 3.55
C LEU A 5 13.06 -2.15 4.18
N ARG A 6 12.86 -1.81 5.47
CA ARG A 6 11.59 -2.07 6.15
C ARG A 6 10.47 -1.20 5.58
N MET A 7 10.77 0.05 5.24
CA MET A 7 9.83 0.97 4.60
C MET A 7 9.38 0.45 3.23
N GLU A 8 10.33 0.04 2.39
CA GLU A 8 10.07 -0.50 1.04
C GLU A 8 9.20 -1.77 1.10
N ASN A 9 9.46 -2.66 2.07
CA ASN A 9 8.65 -3.85 2.27
C ASN A 9 7.20 -3.53 2.67
N ILE A 10 6.98 -2.50 3.50
CA ILE A 10 5.64 -2.09 3.92
C ILE A 10 4.88 -1.42 2.76
N VAL A 11 5.56 -0.64 1.93
CA VAL A 11 4.98 -0.10 0.68
C VAL A 11 4.57 -1.23 -0.26
N ALA A 12 5.44 -2.24 -0.45
CA ALA A 12 5.12 -3.40 -1.28
C ALA A 12 3.92 -4.20 -0.72
N GLN A 13 3.85 -4.32 0.62
CA GLN A 13 2.71 -4.94 1.30
C GLN A 13 1.41 -4.19 1.04
N GLY A 14 1.36 -2.86 1.23
CA GLY A 14 0.15 -2.08 0.98
C GLY A 14 -0.38 -2.20 -0.44
N ARG A 15 0.53 -2.27 -1.42
CA ARG A 15 0.17 -2.49 -2.82
C ARG A 15 -0.46 -3.87 -3.05
N LYS A 16 0.10 -4.92 -2.43
CA LYS A 16 -0.44 -6.28 -2.49
C LYS A 16 -1.81 -6.34 -1.82
N ASP A 17 -1.93 -5.76 -0.64
CA ASP A 17 -3.17 -5.75 0.15
C ASP A 17 -4.31 -5.05 -0.60
N PHE A 18 -4.03 -3.96 -1.33
CA PHE A 18 -5.00 -3.38 -2.28
C PHE A 18 -5.45 -4.41 -3.32
N SER A 19 -4.50 -5.11 -3.95
CA SER A 19 -4.80 -6.12 -4.98
C SER A 19 -5.61 -7.30 -4.43
N ASP A 20 -5.46 -7.60 -3.15
CA ASP A 20 -6.19 -8.65 -2.44
C ASP A 20 -7.55 -8.15 -1.90
N GLY A 21 -7.90 -6.87 -2.09
CA GLY A 21 -9.17 -6.29 -1.68
C GLY A 21 -9.25 -5.83 -0.22
N VAL A 22 -8.11 -5.74 0.47
CA VAL A 22 -8.03 -5.20 1.84
C VAL A 22 -8.42 -3.72 1.83
N GLN A 23 -9.31 -3.33 2.75
CA GLN A 23 -9.76 -1.94 2.84
C GLN A 23 -8.75 -1.08 3.61
N LEU A 24 -8.74 0.22 3.33
CA LEU A 24 -7.88 1.19 4.03
C LEU A 24 -8.01 1.16 5.56
N LYS A 25 -9.21 0.87 6.07
CA LYS A 25 -9.49 0.79 7.51
C LYS A 25 -8.84 -0.42 8.19
N ASP A 26 -8.45 -1.43 7.40
CA ASP A 26 -7.87 -2.69 7.86
C ASP A 26 -6.33 -2.68 7.79
N ASN A 27 -5.71 -1.49 7.73
CA ASN A 27 -4.26 -1.33 7.79
C ASN A 27 -3.70 -1.97 9.07
N PRO A 28 -2.79 -2.97 8.97
CA PRO A 28 -2.33 -3.74 10.13
C PRO A 28 -1.30 -2.99 10.99
N HIS A 29 -0.80 -1.85 10.53
CA HIS A 29 0.28 -1.12 11.20
C HIS A 29 -0.27 -0.16 12.25
N LEU A 30 0.38 -0.12 13.42
CA LEU A 30 -0.02 0.74 14.53
C LEU A 30 0.79 2.04 14.61
N ASP A 31 2.07 1.99 14.23
CA ASP A 31 2.93 3.16 14.26
C ASP A 31 2.70 4.07 13.04
N PRO A 32 2.83 5.41 13.21
CA PRO A 32 2.52 6.36 12.14
C PRO A 32 3.37 6.18 10.87
N GLU A 33 4.64 5.82 11.03
CA GLU A 33 5.60 5.68 9.93
C GLU A 33 5.22 4.49 9.04
N SER A 34 4.97 3.32 9.64
CA SER A 34 4.51 2.13 8.94
C SER A 34 3.12 2.31 8.33
N ARG A 35 2.21 3.00 9.03
CA ARG A 35 0.87 3.29 8.51
C ARG A 35 0.94 4.13 7.24
N ALA A 36 1.79 5.16 7.23
CA ALA A 36 1.99 6.02 6.07
C ALA A 36 2.61 5.25 4.90
N ALA A 37 3.63 4.42 5.16
CA ALA A 37 4.26 3.58 4.14
C ALA A 37 3.27 2.60 3.49
N TRP A 38 2.45 1.93 4.32
CA TRP A 38 1.45 0.99 3.82
C TRP A 38 0.39 1.71 3.00
N PHE A 39 -0.06 2.87 3.48
CA PHE A 39 -1.05 3.70 2.80
C PHE A 39 -0.56 4.16 1.42
N GLU A 40 0.69 4.60 1.32
CA GLU A 40 1.32 4.96 0.05
C GLU A 40 1.28 3.78 -0.94
N GLY A 41 1.72 2.60 -0.49
CA GLY A 41 1.66 1.37 -1.29
C GLY A 41 0.25 1.03 -1.79
N TRP A 42 -0.74 1.13 -0.91
CA TRP A 42 -2.14 0.89 -1.23
C TRP A 42 -2.66 1.86 -2.29
N GLN A 43 -2.34 3.17 -2.16
CA GLN A 43 -2.71 4.19 -3.15
C GLN A 43 -2.09 3.91 -4.52
N TRP A 44 -0.82 3.49 -4.57
CA TRP A 44 -0.18 3.06 -5.81
C TRP A 44 -0.91 1.87 -6.43
N GLY A 45 -1.28 0.85 -5.64
CA GLY A 45 -2.10 -0.27 -6.10
C GLY A 45 -3.41 0.18 -6.75
N SER A 46 -4.11 1.12 -6.11
CA SER A 46 -5.35 1.71 -6.63
C SER A 46 -5.15 2.47 -7.94
N HIS A 47 -4.08 3.26 -8.04
CA HIS A 47 -3.77 4.02 -9.24
C HIS A 47 -3.46 3.11 -10.44
N TYR A 48 -2.65 2.07 -10.23
CA TYR A 48 -2.29 1.12 -11.31
C TYR A 48 -3.45 0.23 -11.74
N SER A 49 -4.37 -0.12 -10.84
CA SER A 49 -5.57 -0.90 -11.21
C SER A 49 -6.55 -0.08 -12.06
N LYS A 50 -6.76 1.20 -11.74
CA LYS A 50 -7.55 2.14 -12.56
C LYS A 50 -6.98 2.30 -13.97
N LYS A 51 -5.65 2.45 -14.08
CA LYS A 51 -4.99 2.54 -15.39
C LYS A 51 -5.24 1.30 -16.25
N LYS A 52 -5.18 0.09 -15.69
CA LYS A 52 -5.49 -1.14 -16.43
C LYS A 52 -6.94 -1.21 -16.93
N GLN A 53 -7.88 -0.59 -16.22
CA GLN A 53 -9.29 -0.52 -16.64
C GLN A 53 -9.56 0.55 -17.71
N THR A 54 -8.67 1.53 -17.90
CA THR A 54 -8.89 2.65 -18.84
C THR A 54 -8.28 2.39 -20.23
N VAL A 55 -7.66 1.21 -20.47
CA VAL A 55 -7.03 0.85 -21.76
C VAL A 55 -7.82 -0.21 -22.55
N ASN A 56 -9.10 -0.39 -22.24
CA ASN A 56 -10.01 -1.24 -23.02
C ASN A 56 -11.10 -0.39 -23.68
#